data_AF-A0A381LIN1-F1
#
_entry.id   AF-A0A381LIN1-F1
#
_cell.length_a   1.000
_cell.length_b   1.000
_cell.length_c   1.000
_cell.angle_alpha   90.00
_cell.angle_beta   90.00
_cell.angle_gamma   90.00
#
_symmetry.space_group_name_H-M   'P 1'
#
loop_
_entity.id
_entity.type
_entity.pdbx_description
1 polymer ?
#
loop_
_entity_poly.entity_id
_entity_poly.type
_entity_poly.pdbx_seq_one_letter_code
_entity_poly.pdbx_strand_id
1 'polypeptide(L)'
;MSASPARESFIPPGSTNGSAEERPRLSENEKKANHIASEQKRRQAIREGFDRLTELVPGLEGQGRSESVVLKKTVDYIRSQLAERKCLVKRIEELGGHAEEELED
;
A
#
# COMPACT_ATOMS: atom_id res chain seq x y z
N MET A 1 -36.54 -34.49 22.03
CA MET A 1 -37.63 -33.51 21.80
C MET A 1 -37.17 -32.21 22.46
N SER A 2 -36.48 -31.33 21.74
CA SER A 2 -37.00 -30.20 20.93
C SER A 2 -37.44 -29.02 21.81
N ALA A 3 -37.02 -27.76 21.63
CA ALA A 3 -36.23 -27.11 20.60
C ALA A 3 -35.71 -25.74 21.11
N SER A 4 -34.61 -25.25 20.53
CA SER A 4 -34.07 -23.90 20.71
C SER A 4 -34.94 -22.83 20.02
N PRO A 5 -35.05 -21.59 20.54
CA PRO A 5 -35.75 -20.52 19.83
C PRO A 5 -34.86 -19.86 18.77
N ALA A 6 -35.48 -19.55 17.64
CA ALA A 6 -34.86 -19.07 16.41
C ALA A 6 -34.42 -17.60 16.48
N ARG A 7 -33.29 -17.31 15.83
CA ARG A 7 -32.71 -15.98 15.64
C ARG A 7 -33.45 -15.24 14.53
N GLU A 8 -34.15 -14.19 14.90
CA GLU A 8 -34.98 -13.36 14.01
C GLU A 8 -34.09 -12.56 13.04
N SER A 9 -34.29 -12.84 11.74
CA SER A 9 -33.65 -12.16 10.62
C SER A 9 -34.28 -10.78 10.41
N PHE A 10 -33.53 -9.73 10.71
CA PHE A 10 -33.89 -8.34 10.41
C PHE A 10 -33.87 -8.11 8.88
N ILE A 11 -35.05 -7.89 8.29
CA ILE A 11 -35.21 -7.41 6.91
C ILE A 11 -35.58 -5.93 6.99
N PRO A 12 -34.82 -4.99 6.39
CA PRO A 12 -35.21 -3.59 6.36
C PRO A 12 -36.28 -3.35 5.27
N PRO A 13 -37.29 -2.49 5.52
CA PRO A 13 -38.36 -2.23 4.56
C PRO A 13 -37.89 -1.26 3.46
N GLY A 14 -38.46 -1.45 2.27
CA GLY A 14 -38.02 -0.85 1.01
C GLY A 14 -37.98 0.68 0.96
N SER A 15 -36.94 1.18 0.27
CA SER A 15 -36.93 2.52 -0.33
C SER A 15 -37.56 2.46 -1.71
N THR A 16 -38.69 3.15 -1.85
CA THR A 16 -39.43 3.35 -3.09
C THR A 16 -38.78 4.47 -3.93
N ASN A 17 -38.33 4.10 -5.13
CA ASN A 17 -38.17 4.87 -6.36
C ASN A 17 -37.87 6.39 -6.29
N GLY A 18 -36.61 6.72 -6.54
CA GLY A 18 -36.18 7.99 -7.14
C GLY A 18 -34.97 7.74 -8.04
N SER A 19 -35.23 7.63 -9.36
CA SER A 19 -34.26 7.74 -10.46
C SER A 19 -32.80 7.35 -10.17
N ALA A 20 -32.56 6.10 -9.79
CA ALA A 20 -31.26 5.50 -10.05
C ALA A 20 -31.30 5.09 -11.52
N GLU A 21 -30.68 5.87 -12.39
CA GLU A 21 -30.26 5.35 -13.70
C GLU A 21 -29.72 3.95 -13.47
N GLU A 22 -30.44 2.95 -13.98
CA GLU A 22 -30.08 1.55 -13.87
C GLU A 22 -28.73 1.39 -14.56
N ARG A 23 -27.64 1.54 -13.80
CA ARG A 23 -26.36 0.99 -14.23
C ARG A 23 -26.63 -0.50 -14.36
N PRO A 24 -26.63 -1.06 -15.59
CA PRO A 24 -26.92 -2.46 -15.77
C PRO A 24 -25.94 -3.26 -14.90
N ARG A 25 -26.44 -4.27 -14.20
CA ARG A 25 -25.58 -5.21 -13.48
C ARG A 25 -24.59 -5.76 -14.51
N LEU A 26 -23.30 -5.53 -14.28
CA LEU A 26 -22.22 -5.93 -15.20
C LEU A 26 -22.45 -7.39 -15.63
N SER A 27 -22.46 -7.64 -16.93
CA SER A 27 -22.48 -8.99 -17.48
C SER A 27 -21.26 -9.78 -16.99
N GLU A 28 -21.35 -11.11 -17.00
CA GLU A 28 -20.21 -11.96 -16.62
C GLU A 28 -18.94 -11.66 -17.44
N ASN A 29 -19.11 -11.26 -18.70
CA ASN A 29 -18.01 -10.84 -19.56
C ASN A 29 -17.42 -9.48 -19.13
N GLU A 30 -18.25 -8.51 -18.78
CA GLU A 30 -17.80 -7.20 -18.27
C GLU A 30 -17.12 -7.33 -16.90
N LYS A 31 -17.63 -8.19 -16.01
CA LYS A 31 -16.96 -8.48 -14.72
C LYS A 31 -15.57 -9.08 -14.93
N LYS A 32 -15.44 -10.05 -15.84
CA LYS A 32 -14.13 -10.64 -16.19
C LYS A 32 -13.17 -9.60 -16.77
N ALA A 33 -13.64 -8.76 -17.69
CA ALA A 33 -12.84 -7.69 -18.27
C ALA A 33 -12.39 -6.66 -17.22
N ASN A 34 -13.30 -6.24 -16.33
CA ASN A 34 -13.00 -5.31 -15.26
C ASN A 34 -12.02 -5.90 -14.24
N HIS A 35 -12.17 -7.18 -13.88
CA HIS A 35 -11.23 -7.88 -13.01
C HIS A 35 -9.82 -7.91 -13.60
N ILE A 36 -9.68 -8.26 -14.89
CA ILE A 36 -8.39 -8.26 -15.59
C ILE A 36 -7.77 -6.86 -15.60
N ALA A 37 -8.55 -5.84 -15.94
CA ALA A 37 -8.09 -4.46 -15.99
C ALA A 37 -7.65 -3.95 -14.60
N SER A 38 -8.43 -4.26 -13.56
CA SER A 38 -8.11 -3.90 -12.18
C SER A 38 -6.80 -4.55 -11.72
N GLU A 39 -6.60 -5.83 -12.01
CA GLU A 39 -5.37 -6.53 -11.65
C GLU A 39 -4.16 -6.06 -12.47
N GLN A 40 -4.33 -5.72 -13.75
CA GLN A 40 -3.28 -5.10 -14.55
C GLN A 40 -2.86 -3.76 -13.97
N LYS A 41 -3.83 -2.90 -13.61
CA LYS A 41 -3.55 -1.61 -12.96
C LYS A 41 -2.83 -1.81 -11.62
N ARG A 42 -3.29 -2.76 -10.80
CA ARG A 42 -2.63 -3.10 -9.53
C ARG A 42 -1.18 -3.53 -9.73
N ARG A 43 -0.92 -4.44 -10.68
CA ARG A 43 0.45 -4.90 -10.99
C ARG A 43 1.33 -3.79 -11.53
N GLN A 44 0.77 -2.90 -12.34
CA GLN A 44 1.50 -1.75 -12.87
C GLN A 44 1.91 -0.79 -11.75
N ALA A 45 1.00 -0.48 -10.82
CA ALA A 45 1.32 0.35 -9.65
C ALA A 45 2.41 -0.27 -8.75
N ILE A 46 2.41 -1.59 -8.58
CA ILE A 46 3.47 -2.30 -7.85
C ILE A 46 4.81 -2.13 -8.57
N ARG A 47 4.85 -2.34 -9.88
CA ARG A 47 6.07 -2.20 -10.69
C ARG A 47 6.65 -0.80 -10.61
N GLU A 48 5.80 0.23 -10.76
CA GLU A 48 6.21 1.63 -10.59
C GLU A 48 6.77 1.91 -9.20
N GLY A 49 6.24 1.23 -8.16
CA GLY A 49 6.82 1.28 -6.82
C GLY A 49 8.24 0.72 -6.76
N PHE A 50 8.48 -0.42 -7.40
CA PHE A 50 9.83 -1.01 -7.50
C PHE A 50 10.79 -0.15 -8.33
N ASP A 51 10.32 0.42 -9.43
CA ASP A 51 11.14 1.32 -10.26
C ASP A 51 11.59 2.55 -9.45
N ARG A 52 10.68 3.17 -8.69
CA ARG A 52 11.03 4.27 -7.76
C ARG A 52 12.06 3.85 -6.70
N LEU A 53 11.95 2.64 -6.16
CA LEU A 53 12.95 2.15 -5.19
C LEU A 53 14.34 2.03 -5.83
N THR A 54 14.42 1.64 -7.10
CA THR A 54 15.72 1.53 -7.80
C THR A 54 16.36 2.88 -8.10
N GLU A 55 15.58 3.96 -8.15
CA GLU A 55 16.08 5.33 -8.31
C GLU A 55 16.56 5.94 -6.99
N LEU A 56 15.92 5.57 -5.87
CA LEU A 56 16.23 6.13 -4.54
C LEU A 56 17.39 5.41 -3.84
N VAL A 57 17.56 4.11 -4.08
CA VAL A 57 18.56 3.29 -3.39
C VAL A 57 19.81 3.18 -4.25
N PRO A 58 20.97 3.68 -3.78
CA PRO A 58 22.21 3.65 -4.56
C PRO A 58 22.62 2.22 -4.96
N GLY A 59 23.05 2.04 -6.21
CA GLY A 59 23.55 0.75 -6.70
C GLY A 59 22.46 -0.28 -7.01
N LEU A 60 21.22 0.16 -7.20
CA LEU A 60 20.09 -0.63 -7.71
C LEU A 60 19.68 -0.24 -9.13
N GLU A 61 20.40 0.64 -9.81
CA GLU A 61 20.06 1.11 -11.15
C GLU A 61 19.97 -0.08 -12.12
N GLY A 62 18.81 -0.24 -12.76
CA GLY A 62 18.56 -1.36 -13.68
C GLY A 62 18.29 -2.72 -13.01
N GLN A 63 18.22 -2.81 -11.68
CA GLN A 63 17.92 -4.05 -10.93
C GLN A 63 16.42 -4.25 -10.62
N GLY A 64 15.52 -3.45 -11.20
CA GLY A 64 14.07 -3.47 -10.94
C GLY A 64 13.34 -4.79 -11.24
N ARG A 65 14.03 -5.76 -11.88
CA ARG A 65 13.48 -7.10 -12.17
C ARG A 65 13.62 -8.11 -11.03
N SER A 66 14.43 -7.82 -10.01
CA SER A 66 14.65 -8.73 -8.89
C SER A 66 14.01 -8.16 -7.62
N GLU A 67 12.69 -8.37 -7.46
CA GLU A 67 11.89 -7.83 -6.35
C GLU A 67 12.54 -8.09 -4.96
N SER A 68 12.99 -9.32 -4.71
CA SER A 68 13.62 -9.69 -3.44
C SER A 68 14.95 -8.97 -3.18
N VAL A 69 15.75 -8.72 -4.22
CA VAL A 69 17.02 -8.01 -4.13
C VAL A 69 16.77 -6.53 -3.86
N VAL A 70 15.80 -5.93 -4.58
CA VAL A 70 15.42 -4.53 -4.38
C VAL A 70 14.98 -4.33 -2.93
N LEU A 71 14.01 -5.11 -2.44
CA LEU A 71 13.52 -4.97 -1.06
C LEU A 71 14.63 -5.14 -0.02
N LYS A 72 15.51 -6.14 -0.20
CA LYS A 72 16.61 -6.37 0.74
C LYS A 72 17.57 -5.18 0.78
N LYS A 73 18.05 -4.71 -0.38
CA LYS A 73 18.96 -3.55 -0.44
C LYS A 73 18.29 -2.28 0.07
N THR A 74 16.99 -2.08 -0.20
CA THR A 74 16.24 -0.95 0.35
C THR A 74 16.23 -0.96 1.87
N VAL A 75 15.98 -2.11 2.51
CA VAL A 75 16.01 -2.22 3.98
C VAL A 75 17.40 -1.94 4.53
N ASP A 76 18.44 -2.47 3.90
CA ASP A 76 19.82 -2.23 4.30
C ASP A 76 20.20 -0.74 4.19
N TYR A 77 19.73 -0.07 3.12
CA TYR A 77 19.94 1.37 2.93
C TYR A 77 19.18 2.23 3.95
N ILE A 78 17.93 1.89 4.28
CA ILE A 78 17.18 2.59 5.33
C ILE A 78 17.93 2.51 6.68
N ARG A 79 18.45 1.32 7.02
CA ARG A 79 19.25 1.13 8.23
C ARG A 79 20.53 1.96 8.23
N SER A 80 21.23 2.06 7.09
CA SER A 80 22.43 2.90 6.99
C SER A 80 22.10 4.39 7.13
N GLN A 81 21.02 4.87 6.51
CA GLN A 81 20.59 6.27 6.63
C GLN A 81 20.19 6.63 8.06
N LEU A 82 19.51 5.73 8.78
CA LEU A 82 19.18 5.94 10.19
C LEU A 82 20.43 6.00 11.07
N ALA A 83 21.42 5.13 10.82
CA ALA A 83 22.69 5.15 11.54
C ALA A 83 23.50 6.43 11.25
N GLU A 84 23.57 6.82 9.97
CA GLU A 84 24.22 8.06 9.54
C GLU A 84 23.56 9.30 10.18
N ARG A 85 22.23 9.36 10.18
CA ARG A 85 21.48 10.42 10.86
C ARG A 85 21.87 10.52 12.33
N LYS A 86 21.90 9.40 13.07
CA LYS A 86 22.30 9.38 14.49
C LYS A 86 23.70 9.93 14.69
N CYS A 87 24.65 9.56 13.83
CA CYS A 87 26.02 10.08 13.87
C CYS A 87 26.05 11.59 13.61
N LEU A 88 25.29 12.08 12.62
CA LEU A 88 25.22 13.51 12.29
C LEU A 88 24.56 14.33 13.41
N VAL A 89 23.48 13.83 14.00
CA VAL A 89 22.81 14.47 15.15
C VAL A 89 23.78 14.62 16.31
N LYS A 90 24.46 13.52 16.70
CA LYS A 90 25.49 13.57 17.74
C LYS A 90 26.59 14.59 17.41
N ARG A 91 27.01 14.65 16.14
CA ARG A 91 28.03 15.60 15.70
C ARG A 91 27.56 17.06 15.81
N ILE A 92 26.30 17.33 15.51
CA ILE A 92 25.69 18.66 15.66
C ILE A 92 25.69 19.06 17.15
N GLU A 93 25.30 18.15 18.04
CA GLU A 93 25.30 18.38 19.49
C GLU A 93 26.71 18.66 20.03
N GLU A 94 27.72 17.89 19.61
CA GLU A 94 29.13 18.13 19.98
C GLU A 94 29.64 19.51 19.57
N LEU A 95 29.09 20.07 18.48
CA LEU A 95 29.41 21.41 18.00
C LEU A 95 28.55 22.51 18.64
N GLY A 96 27.67 22.15 19.60
CA GLY A 96 26.79 23.07 20.31
C GLY A 96 25.51 23.43 19.56
N GLY A 97 25.18 22.72 18.49
CA GLY A 97 23.88 22.83 17.80
C GLY A 97 22.82 21.93 18.42
N HIS A 98 21.55 22.14 18.06
CA HIS A 98 20.43 21.29 18.45
C HIS A 98 19.74 20.78 17.17
N ALA A 99 19.66 19.46 16.99
CA ALA A 99 18.91 18.86 15.88
C ALA A 99 17.55 18.40 16.42
N GLU A 100 16.45 18.90 15.84
CA GLU A 100 15.12 18.42 16.22
C GLU A 100 14.95 16.94 15.81
N GLU A 101 14.64 16.11 16.80
CA GLU A 101 14.49 14.67 16.69
C GLU A 101 13.00 14.32 16.59
N GLU A 102 12.29 14.81 15.58
CA GLU A 102 10.90 14.39 15.37
C GLU A 102 10.76 13.68 14.02
N LEU A 103 10.79 12.35 14.10
CA LEU A 103 10.15 11.46 13.15
C LEU A 103 9.15 10.68 14.00
N GLU A 104 7.91 11.16 14.06
CA GLU A 104 6.81 10.39 14.65
C GLU A 104 6.61 9.10 13.82
N ASP A 105 6.54 7.96 14.52
CA ASP A 105 6.35 6.61 13.94
C ASP A 105 4.98 6.42 13.26
#